data_AF-A0A3N0WZ50-F1
#
_entry.id   AF-A0A3N0WZ50-F1
#
_cell.length_a   1.000
_cell.length_b   1.000
_cell.length_c   1.000
_cell.angle_alpha   90.00
_cell.angle_beta   90.00
_cell.angle_gamma   90.00
#
_symmetry.space_group_name_H-M   'P 1'
#
loop_
_entity.id
_entity.type
_entity.pdbx_description
1 polymer ?
#
loop_
_entity_poly.entity_id
_entity_poly.type
_entity_poly.pdbx_seq_one_letter_code
_entity_poly.pdbx_strand_id
1 'polypeptide(L)'
;MKTLFIQFLLLFLTSCATAQKTEDLRVVHEFSFSRENLFKEVQKKAAKNPVIKDLKITLPTPAGEEQFTLVEYNVGEKRVPGFYTFRGTSEDGQKILTLTIKQKSMSGMMRYNGQNFYIEKVKSAKNKYRLYLPKPLQNQENDHVK
;
A
#
# COMPACT_ATOMS: atom_id res chain seq x y z
N MET A 1 10.40 53.44 19.46
CA MET A 1 11.02 52.20 18.95
C MET A 1 10.26 50.95 19.43
N LYS A 2 8.96 50.81 19.13
CA LYS A 2 8.18 49.61 19.52
C LYS A 2 7.32 49.03 18.37
N THR A 3 7.28 49.70 17.22
CA THR A 3 6.48 49.30 16.06
C THR A 3 7.27 48.57 14.96
N LEU A 4 8.61 48.53 15.04
CA LEU A 4 9.45 47.88 14.02
C LEU A 4 9.57 46.35 14.19
N PHE A 5 9.26 45.82 15.39
CA PHE A 5 9.42 44.39 15.68
C PHE A 5 8.25 43.51 15.21
N ILE A 6 7.08 44.12 14.92
CA ILE A 6 5.86 43.37 14.59
C ILE A 6 5.81 42.98 13.10
N GLN A 7 6.48 43.72 12.22
CA GLN A 7 6.47 43.40 10.78
C GLN A 7 7.41 42.26 10.38
N PHE A 8 8.41 41.92 11.20
CA PHE A 8 9.34 40.83 10.87
C PHE A 8 8.77 39.43 11.19
N LEU A 9 7.78 39.34 12.08
CA LEU A 9 7.17 38.06 12.48
C LEU A 9 6.12 37.55 11.47
N LEU A 10 5.55 38.44 10.64
CA LEU A 10 4.52 38.08 9.65
C LEU A 10 5.08 37.51 8.33
N LEU A 11 6.38 37.66 8.07
CA LEU A 11 7.02 37.14 6.86
C LEU A 11 7.51 35.68 6.99
N PHE A 12 7.48 35.09 8.19
CA PHE A 12 7.92 33.70 8.41
C PHE A 12 6.78 32.66 8.34
N LEU A 13 5.51 33.09 8.25
CA LEU A 13 4.36 32.17 8.25
C LEU A 13 3.89 31.71 6.85
N THR A 14 4.49 32.21 5.76
CA THR A 14 4.04 31.91 4.39
C THR A 14 4.84 30.84 3.66
N SER A 15 5.90 30.29 4.27
CA SER A 15 6.79 29.35 3.58
C SER A 15 6.82 28.00 4.26
N CYS A 16 5.77 27.18 4.06
CA CYS A 16 5.87 25.71 3.96
C CYS A 16 4.51 25.10 3.62
N ALA A 17 3.88 25.57 2.54
CA ALA A 17 2.90 24.75 1.82
C ALA A 17 3.65 23.94 0.75
N THR A 18 4.45 22.96 1.18
CA THR A 18 4.96 21.96 0.24
C THR A 18 3.77 21.12 -0.21
N ALA A 19 3.19 21.46 -1.36
CA ALA A 19 2.30 20.59 -2.09
C ALA A 19 3.06 19.29 -2.34
N GLN A 20 2.71 18.21 -1.64
CA GLN A 20 3.21 16.88 -1.93
C GLN A 20 2.84 16.60 -3.39
N LYS A 21 3.84 16.57 -4.28
CA LYS A 21 3.66 16.10 -5.66
C LYS A 21 3.08 14.70 -5.54
N THR A 22 1.80 14.56 -5.89
CA THR A 22 1.20 13.24 -6.11
C THR A 22 1.99 12.65 -7.27
N GLU A 23 2.82 11.64 -7.00
CA GLU A 23 3.44 10.85 -8.05
C GLU A 23 2.35 10.49 -9.07
N ASP A 24 2.64 10.66 -10.36
CA ASP A 24 1.67 10.38 -11.39
C ASP A 24 1.47 8.86 -11.46
N LEU A 25 0.36 8.35 -10.92
CA LEU A 25 0.10 6.91 -10.79
C LEU A 25 -0.79 6.44 -11.94
N ARG A 26 -0.44 5.32 -12.58
CA ARG A 26 -1.34 4.64 -13.50
C ARG A 26 -2.23 3.68 -12.72
N VAL A 27 -3.43 4.11 -12.38
CA VAL A 27 -4.45 3.23 -11.76
C VAL A 27 -4.88 2.17 -12.78
N VAL A 28 -4.75 0.91 -12.39
CA VAL A 28 -5.17 -0.26 -13.19
C VAL A 28 -6.60 -0.63 -12.81
N HIS A 29 -6.88 -0.75 -11.50
CA HIS A 29 -8.22 -1.04 -10.97
C HIS A 29 -8.48 -0.29 -9.68
N GLU A 30 -9.71 0.19 -9.49
CA GLU A 30 -10.26 0.46 -8.17
C GLU A 30 -11.24 -0.65 -7.81
N PHE A 31 -11.19 -1.10 -6.56
CA PHE A 31 -12.03 -2.20 -6.11
C PHE A 31 -12.49 -2.01 -4.66
N SER A 32 -13.67 -2.54 -4.38
CA SER A 32 -14.19 -2.65 -3.03
C SER A 32 -13.70 -3.94 -2.40
N PHE A 33 -13.14 -3.86 -1.20
CA PHE A 33 -12.70 -5.04 -0.46
C PHE A 33 -13.27 -5.03 0.95
N SER A 34 -14.15 -6.00 1.22
CA SER A 34 -14.66 -6.21 2.58
C SER A 34 -13.58 -6.87 3.44
N ARG A 35 -12.92 -6.03 4.23
CA ARG A 35 -11.85 -6.43 5.15
C ARG A 35 -12.32 -7.36 6.26
N GLU A 36 -13.60 -7.34 6.59
CA GLU A 36 -14.12 -7.94 7.83
C GLU A 36 -13.87 -9.45 7.88
N ASN A 37 -14.03 -10.15 6.75
CA ASN A 37 -13.81 -11.59 6.68
C ASN A 37 -12.32 -11.93 6.80
N LEU A 38 -11.47 -11.28 6.00
CA LEU A 38 -10.02 -11.50 6.04
C LEU A 38 -9.44 -11.21 7.43
N PHE A 39 -9.84 -10.10 8.06
CA PHE A 39 -9.22 -9.63 9.30
C PHE A 39 -9.64 -10.50 10.48
N LYS A 40 -10.92 -10.91 10.52
CA LYS A 40 -11.41 -11.88 11.51
C LYS A 40 -10.70 -13.23 11.34
N GLU A 41 -10.53 -13.68 10.11
CA GLU A 41 -9.85 -14.95 9.83
C GLU A 41 -8.37 -14.92 10.25
N VAL A 42 -7.65 -13.85 9.93
CA VAL A 42 -6.26 -13.65 10.35
C VAL A 42 -6.14 -13.68 11.86
N GLN A 43 -6.99 -12.96 12.59
CA GLN A 43 -6.98 -12.97 14.06
C GLN A 43 -7.27 -14.36 14.62
N LYS A 44 -8.27 -15.06 14.07
CA LYS A 44 -8.62 -16.43 14.47
C LYS A 44 -7.46 -17.40 14.25
N LYS A 45 -6.78 -17.33 13.10
CA LYS A 45 -5.63 -18.19 12.80
C LYS A 45 -4.40 -17.80 13.64
N ALA A 46 -4.16 -16.51 13.87
CA ALA A 46 -3.06 -16.00 14.67
C ALA A 46 -3.11 -16.46 16.14
N ALA A 47 -4.31 -16.60 16.70
CA ALA A 47 -4.49 -17.04 18.09
C ALA A 47 -4.18 -18.52 18.30
N LYS A 48 -4.25 -19.33 17.22
CA LYS A 48 -4.12 -20.79 17.28
C LYS A 48 -2.82 -21.32 16.70
N ASN A 49 -2.20 -20.56 15.79
CA ASN A 49 -1.06 -21.03 15.03
C ASN A 49 0.15 -20.13 15.24
N PRO A 50 1.35 -20.72 15.42
CA PRO A 50 2.59 -19.95 15.47
C PRO A 50 2.86 -19.24 14.14
N VAL A 51 2.47 -19.85 13.02
CA VAL A 51 2.55 -19.30 11.66
C VAL A 51 1.22 -19.52 10.96
N ILE A 52 0.66 -18.49 10.32
CA ILE A 52 -0.57 -18.59 9.55
C ILE A 52 -0.25 -19.14 8.15
N LYS A 53 -0.94 -20.20 7.76
CA LYS A 53 -0.85 -20.83 6.44
C LYS A 53 -2.24 -20.96 5.82
N ASP A 54 -2.25 -21.22 4.51
CA ASP A 54 -3.44 -21.56 3.72
C ASP A 54 -4.58 -20.55 3.92
N LEU A 55 -4.24 -19.27 3.98
CA LEU A 55 -5.21 -18.18 4.03
C LEU A 55 -5.49 -17.76 2.58
N LYS A 56 -6.75 -17.80 2.16
CA LYS A 56 -7.12 -17.50 0.78
C LYS A 56 -7.67 -16.09 0.65
N ILE A 57 -7.29 -15.39 -0.41
CA ILE A 57 -7.82 -14.07 -0.75
C ILE A 57 -8.00 -13.96 -2.26
N THR A 58 -9.09 -13.35 -2.71
CA THR A 58 -9.29 -12.99 -4.12
C THR A 58 -9.03 -11.49 -4.29
N LEU A 59 -8.21 -11.12 -5.27
CA LEU A 59 -7.86 -9.74 -5.58
C LEU A 59 -7.89 -9.51 -7.09
N PRO A 60 -8.19 -8.29 -7.55
CA PRO A 60 -8.05 -7.95 -8.96
C PRO A 60 -6.57 -7.91 -9.35
N THR A 61 -6.31 -8.32 -10.59
CA THR A 61 -5.01 -8.27 -11.24
C THR A 61 -5.15 -7.63 -12.62
N PRO A 62 -4.03 -7.26 -13.28
CA PRO A 62 -4.10 -6.78 -14.66
C PRO A 62 -4.72 -7.77 -15.66
N ALA A 63 -4.81 -9.05 -15.29
CA ALA A 63 -5.38 -10.12 -16.11
C ALA A 63 -6.80 -10.54 -15.68
N GLY A 64 -7.41 -9.88 -14.70
CA GLY A 64 -8.69 -10.28 -14.10
C GLY A 64 -8.56 -10.60 -12.60
N GLU A 65 -9.62 -11.14 -12.00
CA GLU A 65 -9.60 -11.58 -10.60
C GLU A 65 -8.78 -12.85 -10.41
N GLU A 66 -8.04 -12.93 -9.32
CA GLU A 66 -7.16 -14.06 -9.02
C GLU A 66 -7.24 -14.44 -7.53
N GLN A 67 -7.24 -15.74 -7.24
CA GLN A 67 -7.11 -16.25 -5.87
C GLN A 67 -5.64 -16.46 -5.52
N PHE A 68 -5.24 -15.93 -4.37
CA PHE A 68 -3.93 -16.14 -3.78
C PHE A 68 -4.04 -17.03 -2.55
N THR A 69 -3.11 -17.98 -2.43
CA THR A 69 -2.89 -18.71 -1.18
C THR A 69 -1.76 -18.05 -0.41
N LEU A 70 -2.05 -17.57 0.79
CA LEU A 70 -1.17 -16.77 1.62
C LEU A 70 -0.52 -17.61 2.73
N VAL A 71 0.77 -17.36 2.93
CA VAL A 71 1.56 -17.83 4.06
C VAL A 71 2.16 -16.62 4.74
N GLU A 72 2.04 -16.55 6.07
CA GLU A 72 2.66 -15.50 6.87
C GLU A 72 4.18 -15.57 6.74
N TYR A 73 4.81 -14.43 6.49
CA TYR A 73 6.26 -14.30 6.39
C TYR A 73 6.76 -13.18 7.30
N ASN A 74 8.05 -13.19 7.63
CA ASN A 74 8.66 -12.26 8.59
C ASN A 74 8.02 -12.30 9.98
N VAL A 75 7.70 -13.51 10.46
CA VAL A 75 7.34 -13.71 11.87
C VAL A 75 8.61 -13.50 12.69
N GLY A 76 8.76 -12.33 13.30
CA GLY A 76 9.78 -12.12 14.33
C GLY A 76 9.53 -13.02 15.54
N GLU A 77 10.38 -12.95 16.57
CA GLU A 77 10.23 -13.80 17.77
C GLU A 77 8.84 -13.75 18.40
N LYS A 78 8.17 -12.58 18.31
CA LYS A 78 6.79 -12.40 18.73
C LYS A 78 6.00 -11.64 17.67
N ARG A 79 4.78 -12.10 17.43
CA ARG A 79 3.81 -11.46 16.54
C ARG A 79 3.32 -10.15 17.17
N VAL A 80 3.26 -9.08 16.37
CA VAL A 80 2.69 -7.79 16.78
C VAL A 80 1.19 -7.80 16.48
N PRO A 81 0.29 -7.71 17.48
CA PRO A 81 -1.15 -7.73 17.24
C PRO A 81 -1.60 -6.64 16.27
N GLY A 82 -2.35 -7.04 15.24
CA GLY A 82 -2.83 -6.10 14.22
C GLY A 82 -1.79 -5.74 13.16
N PHE A 83 -0.60 -6.34 13.16
CA PHE A 83 0.38 -6.21 12.09
C PHE A 83 0.76 -7.60 11.59
N TYR A 84 0.44 -7.88 10.32
CA TYR A 84 0.67 -9.18 9.71
C TYR A 84 1.18 -9.01 8.30
N THR A 85 2.15 -9.83 7.92
CA THR A 85 2.77 -9.83 6.60
C THR A 85 2.65 -11.20 5.97
N PHE A 86 2.18 -11.26 4.73
CA PHE A 86 1.94 -12.49 3.99
C PHE A 86 2.63 -12.48 2.63
N ARG A 87 3.17 -13.63 2.26
CA ARG A 87 3.55 -13.93 0.88
C ARG A 87 2.46 -14.82 0.29
N GLY A 88 2.00 -14.45 -0.89
CA GLY A 88 0.98 -15.17 -1.62
C GLY A 88 1.46 -15.56 -3.00
N THR A 89 0.88 -16.64 -3.52
CA THR A 89 1.09 -17.11 -4.88
C THR A 89 -0.27 -17.42 -5.51
N SER A 90 -0.47 -17.05 -6.77
CA SER A 90 -1.65 -17.45 -7.56
C SER A 90 -1.68 -18.96 -7.79
N GLU A 91 -2.83 -19.49 -8.21
CA GLU A 91 -3.00 -20.92 -8.48
C GLU A 91 -2.01 -21.43 -9.55
N ASP A 92 -1.79 -20.64 -10.60
CA ASP A 92 -0.85 -20.93 -11.69
C ASP A 92 0.63 -20.65 -11.35
N GLY A 93 0.93 -20.12 -10.16
CA GLY A 93 2.30 -19.76 -9.76
C GLY A 93 2.87 -18.50 -10.40
N GLN A 94 2.17 -17.86 -11.34
CA GLN A 94 2.73 -16.76 -12.14
C GLN A 94 2.72 -15.41 -11.44
N LYS A 95 1.85 -15.22 -10.44
CA LYS A 95 1.69 -13.96 -9.71
C LYS A 95 2.13 -14.15 -8.27
N ILE A 96 3.06 -13.30 -7.84
CA ILE A 96 3.56 -13.29 -6.46
C ILE A 96 3.03 -12.06 -5.76
N LEU A 97 2.37 -12.26 -4.63
CA LEU A 97 1.81 -11.22 -3.78
C LEU A 97 2.62 -11.09 -2.50
N THR A 98 2.89 -9.86 -2.11
CA THR A 98 3.30 -9.48 -0.77
C THR A 98 2.20 -8.62 -0.19
N LEU A 99 1.57 -9.05 0.90
CA LEU A 99 0.45 -8.37 1.53
C LEU A 99 0.80 -8.01 2.98
N THR A 100 0.56 -6.76 3.37
CA THR A 100 0.66 -6.30 4.75
C THR A 100 -0.72 -5.91 5.25
N ILE A 101 -1.13 -6.43 6.39
CA ILE A 101 -2.30 -5.98 7.13
C ILE A 101 -1.81 -5.18 8.33
N LYS A 102 -2.22 -3.91 8.41
CA LYS A 102 -1.93 -3.02 9.54
C LYS A 102 -3.23 -2.45 10.09
N GLN A 103 -3.52 -2.77 11.34
CA GLN A 103 -4.73 -2.41 12.08
C GLN A 103 -6.01 -2.75 11.33
N LYS A 104 -6.55 -1.78 10.58
CA LYS A 104 -7.79 -1.89 9.82
C LYS A 104 -7.54 -1.78 8.32
N SER A 105 -6.33 -1.65 7.80
CA SER A 105 -6.08 -1.54 6.35
C SER A 105 -5.13 -2.62 5.86
N MET A 106 -5.17 -2.88 4.56
CA MET A 106 -4.15 -3.66 3.89
C MET A 106 -3.39 -2.81 2.87
N SER A 107 -2.17 -3.20 2.60
CA SER A 107 -1.38 -2.74 1.47
C SER A 107 -0.64 -3.94 0.90
N GLY A 108 -0.15 -3.83 -0.33
CA GLY A 108 0.61 -4.92 -0.92
C GLY A 108 1.32 -4.55 -2.20
N MET A 109 2.11 -5.50 -2.67
CA MET A 109 2.78 -5.47 -3.96
C MET A 109 2.52 -6.80 -4.65
N MET A 110 2.16 -6.77 -5.92
CA MET A 110 1.99 -7.94 -6.74
C MET A 110 2.96 -7.88 -7.91
N ARG A 111 3.76 -8.93 -8.09
CA ARG A 111 4.63 -9.10 -9.24
C ARG A 111 3.92 -9.94 -10.28
N TYR A 112 3.83 -9.43 -11.50
CA TYR A 112 3.27 -10.13 -12.67
C TYR A 112 3.96 -9.63 -13.95
N ASN A 113 4.37 -10.54 -14.84
CA ASN A 113 5.06 -10.22 -16.10
C ASN A 113 6.24 -9.24 -15.93
N GLY A 114 7.05 -9.44 -14.87
CA GLY A 114 8.20 -8.59 -14.57
C GLY A 114 7.89 -7.21 -13.98
N GLN A 115 6.61 -6.83 -13.88
CA GLN A 115 6.17 -5.56 -13.32
C GLN A 115 5.69 -5.71 -11.88
N ASN A 116 5.88 -4.66 -11.08
CA ASN A 116 5.38 -4.58 -9.70
C ASN A 116 4.18 -3.63 -9.65
N PHE A 117 3.01 -4.20 -9.38
CA PHE A 117 1.79 -3.46 -9.11
C PHE A 117 1.62 -3.28 -7.61
N TYR A 118 1.05 -2.16 -7.18
CA TYR A 118 0.90 -1.82 -5.78
C TYR A 118 -0.58 -1.74 -5.42
N ILE A 119 -0.89 -2.22 -4.22
CA ILE A 119 -2.21 -2.22 -3.64
C ILE A 119 -2.18 -1.31 -2.43
N GLU A 120 -3.09 -0.33 -2.40
CA GLU A 120 -3.25 0.52 -1.23
C GLU A 120 -4.69 0.97 -1.05
N LYS A 121 -5.00 1.41 0.17
CA LYS A 121 -6.30 1.95 0.52
C LYS A 121 -6.45 3.36 -0.06
N VAL A 122 -7.60 3.64 -0.69
CA VAL A 122 -7.97 5.00 -1.09
C VAL A 122 -8.27 5.83 0.17
N LYS A 123 -7.51 6.92 0.39
CA LYS A 123 -7.53 7.70 1.65
C LYS A 123 -8.93 8.22 2.01
N SER A 124 -9.67 8.72 1.03
CA SER A 124 -10.98 9.36 1.20
C SER A 124 -12.16 8.38 1.24
N ALA A 125 -11.93 7.07 1.05
CA ALA A 125 -13.01 6.11 0.86
C ALA A 125 -12.96 4.93 1.84
N LYS A 126 -14.14 4.53 2.32
CA LYS A 126 -14.30 3.33 3.16
C LYS A 126 -14.23 2.09 2.26
N ASN A 127 -13.40 1.12 2.64
CA ASN A 127 -13.28 -0.18 1.98
C ASN A 127 -12.88 -0.15 0.49
N LYS A 128 -12.45 1.01 -0.05
CA LYS A 128 -11.92 1.10 -1.41
C LYS A 128 -10.41 0.99 -1.42
N TYR A 129 -9.94 0.25 -2.41
CA TYR A 129 -8.53 0.03 -2.69
C TYR A 129 -8.27 0.30 -4.16
N ARG A 130 -7.00 0.59 -4.46
CA ARG A 130 -6.52 0.70 -5.83
C ARG A 130 -5.36 -0.24 -6.07
N LEU A 131 -5.35 -0.85 -7.25
CA LEU A 131 -4.22 -1.49 -7.87
C LEU A 131 -3.63 -0.51 -8.87
N TYR A 132 -2.34 -0.21 -8.76
CA TYR A 132 -1.70 0.77 -9.63
C TYR A 132 -0.27 0.38 -9.99
N LEU A 133 0.20 0.92 -11.10
CA LEU A 133 1.60 0.88 -11.51
C LEU A 133 2.18 2.30 -11.30
N PRO A 134 3.26 2.47 -10.52
CA PRO A 134 3.93 3.76 -10.42
C PRO A 134 4.50 4.12 -11.80
N LYS A 135 4.29 5.36 -12.25
CA LYS A 135 4.97 5.81 -13.47
C LYS A 135 6.46 5.95 -13.18
N PRO A 136 7.33 5.64 -14.17
CA PRO A 136 8.74 5.96 -14.04
C PRO A 136 8.87 7.47 -13.78
N LEU A 137 9.73 7.85 -12.83
CA LEU A 137 10.07 9.25 -12.62
C LEU A 137 10.63 9.79 -13.93
N GLN A 138 9.92 10.73 -14.57
CA GLN A 138 10.52 11.53 -15.63
C GLN A 138 11.60 12.38 -14.96
N ASN A 139 12.84 11.94 -15.04
CA ASN A 139 13.97 12.80 -14.72
C ASN A 139 13.86 14.02 -15.65
N GLN A 140 13.65 15.21 -15.08
CA GLN A 140 13.86 16.46 -15.77
C GLN A 140 15.37 16.63 -15.99
N GLU A 141 15.93 15.85 -16.89
CA GLU A 141 17.29 16.03 -17.40
C GLU A 141 17.14 16.68 -18.77
N ASN A 142 16.87 17.99 -18.76
CA ASN A 142 17.01 18.91 -19.89
C ASN A 142 16.76 20.34 -19.36
N ASP A 143 17.68 20.85 -18.57
CA ASP A 143 17.89 22.29 -18.52
C ASP A 143 19.38 22.58 -18.33
N HIS A 144 19.89 23.46 -19.20
CA HIS A 144 21.25 23.99 -19.28
C HIS A 144 22.33 23.18 -19.99
N VAL A 145 22.24 23.11 -21.34
CA VAL A 145 23.37 23.55 -22.19
C VAL A 145 22.81 24.24 -23.44
N LYS A 146 22.80 25.58 -23.42
CA LYS A 146 22.99 26.41 -24.61
C LYS A 146 23.88 27.57 -24.22
#